data_AF-A0A2G6TVG4-F1
#
_entry.id   AF-A0A2G6TVG4-F1
#
_cell.length_a   1.000
_cell.length_b   1.000
_cell.length_c   1.000
_cell.angle_alpha   90.00
_cell.angle_beta   90.00
_cell.angle_gamma   90.00
#
_symmetry.space_group_name_H-M   'P 1'
#
loop_
_entity.id
_entity.type
_entity.pdbx_description
1 polymer ?
#
loop_
_entity_poly.entity_id
_entity_poly.type
_entity_poly.pdbx_seq_one_letter_code
_entity_poly.pdbx_strand_id
1 'polypeptide(L)'
;MTKSLFISLPVTDLGVSTAFYKALGFSQNPQFSSEDGSAMVWSEAIQVMLVTHAKWRTFTQRPLPPAGSCGLMLSLALESRAAVDAMNEAAAAHGGQADVNPMEDHGFMYTRDLADPDGHMWAALWMDPAAMPASAG
;
A
#
# COMPACT_ATOMS: atom_id res chain seq x y z
N MET A 1 -11.93 -16.59 -14.42
CA MET A 1 -11.24 -16.37 -13.13
C MET A 1 -10.71 -14.95 -13.11
N THR A 2 -10.97 -14.22 -12.03
CA THR A 2 -10.36 -12.91 -11.77
C THR A 2 -8.85 -13.10 -11.64
N LYS A 3 -8.05 -12.23 -12.28
CA LYS A 3 -6.60 -12.22 -12.09
C LYS A 3 -6.31 -11.49 -10.77
N SER A 4 -5.44 -12.06 -9.94
CA SER A 4 -5.06 -11.46 -8.64
C SER A 4 -3.63 -10.92 -8.69
N LEU A 5 -3.38 -9.90 -7.89
CA LEU A 5 -2.09 -9.28 -7.68
C LEU A 5 -1.60 -9.58 -6.25
N PHE A 6 -0.42 -10.19 -6.16
CA PHE A 6 0.28 -10.44 -4.91
C PHE A 6 1.57 -9.62 -4.89
N ILE A 7 1.69 -8.71 -3.95
CA ILE A 7 2.78 -7.74 -3.85
C ILE A 7 3.64 -8.13 -2.66
N SER A 8 4.90 -8.52 -2.87
CA SER A 8 5.81 -8.81 -1.76
C SER A 8 6.61 -7.56 -1.41
N LEU A 9 6.56 -7.15 -0.14
CA LEU A 9 7.28 -5.98 0.37
C LEU A 9 8.25 -6.39 1.49
N PRO A 10 9.56 -6.16 1.33
CA PRO A 10 10.52 -6.41 2.39
C PRO A 10 10.37 -5.35 3.49
N VAL A 11 10.23 -5.80 4.73
CA VAL A 11 10.06 -4.92 5.89
C VAL A 11 11.09 -5.21 6.98
N THR A 12 11.46 -4.18 7.72
CA THR A 12 12.42 -4.26 8.83
C THR A 12 11.79 -4.78 10.11
N ASP A 13 10.52 -4.46 10.36
CA ASP A 13 9.74 -4.95 11.50
C ASP A 13 8.32 -5.38 11.04
N LEU A 14 8.04 -6.68 11.15
CA LEU A 14 6.75 -7.25 10.74
C LEU A 14 5.59 -6.79 11.61
N GLY A 15 5.80 -6.57 12.91
CA GLY A 15 4.76 -6.17 13.84
C GLY A 15 4.31 -4.74 13.57
N VAL A 16 5.27 -3.82 13.41
CA VAL A 16 5.03 -2.42 13.03
C VAL A 16 4.33 -2.35 11.68
N SER A 17 4.85 -3.05 10.68
CA SER A 17 4.27 -3.06 9.33
C SER A 17 2.86 -3.66 9.33
N THR A 18 2.64 -4.79 10.01
CA THR A 18 1.30 -5.41 10.09
C THR A 18 0.30 -4.46 10.74
N ALA A 19 0.67 -3.76 11.80
CA ALA A 19 -0.19 -2.79 12.46
C ALA A 19 -0.51 -1.59 11.54
N PHE A 20 0.50 -1.07 10.83
CA PHE A 20 0.33 -0.01 9.84
C PHE A 20 -0.67 -0.40 8.74
N TYR A 21 -0.48 -1.55 8.10
CA TYR A 21 -1.37 -2.01 7.03
C TYR A 21 -2.80 -2.28 7.53
N LYS A 22 -2.97 -2.77 8.77
CA LYS A 22 -4.31 -2.88 9.39
C LYS A 22 -4.97 -1.52 9.56
N ALA A 23 -4.23 -0.50 9.98
CA ALA A 23 -4.75 0.86 10.13
C ALA A 23 -5.17 1.48 8.80
N LEU A 24 -4.51 1.12 7.69
CA LEU A 24 -4.92 1.54 6.34
C LEU A 24 -6.16 0.79 5.81
N GLY A 25 -6.69 -0.19 6.54
CA GLY A 25 -7.88 -0.96 6.17
C GLY A 25 -7.62 -2.36 5.60
N PHE A 26 -6.37 -2.83 5.58
CA PHE A 26 -6.08 -4.20 5.17
C PHE A 26 -6.44 -5.20 6.27
N SER A 27 -6.92 -6.37 5.89
CA SER A 27 -7.17 -7.48 6.80
C SER A 27 -6.04 -8.49 6.76
N GLN A 28 -5.51 -8.90 7.91
CA GLN A 28 -4.49 -9.94 7.95
C GLN A 28 -5.10 -11.32 7.73
N ASN A 29 -4.53 -12.12 6.82
CA ASN A 29 -4.88 -13.53 6.64
C ASN A 29 -3.95 -14.43 7.49
N PRO A 30 -4.42 -15.00 8.60
CA PRO A 30 -3.59 -15.77 9.51
C PRO A 30 -3.09 -17.10 8.92
N GLN A 31 -3.80 -17.66 7.92
CA GLN A 31 -3.39 -18.93 7.29
C GLN A 31 -2.13 -18.78 6.43
N PHE A 32 -1.86 -17.56 5.95
CA PHE A 32 -0.70 -17.22 5.14
C PHE A 32 0.26 -16.26 5.87
N SER A 33 0.16 -16.20 7.20
CA SER A 33 1.06 -15.39 8.05
C SER A 33 1.87 -16.30 8.97
N SER A 34 3.13 -15.94 9.20
CA SER A 34 4.07 -16.64 10.08
C SER A 34 5.04 -15.64 10.73
N GLU A 35 6.09 -16.14 11.38
CA GLU A 35 7.17 -15.30 11.93
C GLU A 35 7.99 -14.57 10.85
N ASP A 36 7.95 -15.05 9.61
CA ASP A 36 8.74 -14.53 8.49
C ASP A 36 7.93 -13.67 7.50
N GLY A 37 6.61 -13.60 7.69
CA GLY A 37 5.76 -12.78 6.83
C GLY A 37 4.32 -12.62 7.29
N SER A 38 3.67 -11.58 6.80
CA SER A 38 2.30 -11.22 7.14
C SER A 38 1.51 -10.93 5.86
N ALA A 39 0.47 -11.73 5.62
CA ALA A 39 -0.38 -11.59 4.45
C ALA A 39 -1.50 -10.58 4.72
N MET A 40 -1.43 -9.41 4.09
CA MET A 40 -2.37 -8.30 4.21
C MET A 40 -3.29 -8.24 2.99
N VAL A 41 -4.58 -8.44 3.20
CA VAL A 41 -5.61 -8.52 2.17
C VAL A 41 -6.32 -7.18 2.05
N TRP A 42 -6.26 -6.57 0.87
CA TRP A 42 -7.05 -5.37 0.52
C TRP A 42 -8.40 -5.77 -0.07
N SER A 43 -8.39 -6.71 -1.00
CA SER A 43 -9.57 -7.28 -1.65
C SER A 43 -9.30 -8.70 -2.12
N GLU A 44 -10.31 -9.36 -2.70
CA GLU A 44 -10.12 -10.68 -3.33
C GLU A 44 -9.04 -10.67 -4.43
N ALA A 45 -8.82 -9.51 -5.07
CA ALA A 45 -7.88 -9.34 -6.16
C ALA A 45 -6.52 -8.75 -5.75
N ILE A 46 -6.40 -8.08 -4.59
CA ILE A 46 -5.17 -7.36 -4.20
C ILE A 46 -4.72 -7.79 -2.81
N GLN A 47 -3.50 -8.31 -2.74
CA GLN A 47 -2.88 -8.82 -1.52
C GLN A 47 -1.42 -8.34 -1.42
N VAL A 48 -1.02 -7.94 -0.23
CA VAL A 48 0.34 -7.53 0.12
C VAL A 48 0.94 -8.55 1.08
N MET A 49 2.05 -9.14 0.71
CA MET A 49 2.83 -10.04 1.56
C MET A 49 4.01 -9.27 2.13
N LEU A 50 3.88 -8.84 3.38
CA LEU A 50 4.99 -8.26 4.13
C LEU A 50 5.95 -9.40 4.49
N VAL A 51 7.25 -9.24 4.24
CA VAL A 51 8.24 -10.29 4.50
C VAL A 51 9.48 -9.73 5.17
N THR A 52 10.08 -10.49 6.08
CA THR A 52 11.37 -10.11 6.67
C THR A 52 12.43 -9.99 5.58
N HIS A 53 13.47 -9.18 5.82
CA HIS A 53 14.63 -9.13 4.92
C HIS A 53 15.28 -10.51 4.72
N ALA A 54 15.31 -11.37 5.74
CA ALA A 54 15.79 -12.74 5.62
C ALA A 54 14.96 -13.55 4.62
N LYS A 55 13.63 -13.48 4.72
CA LYS A 55 12.73 -14.14 3.78
C LYS A 55 12.85 -13.56 2.37
N TRP A 56 12.94 -12.24 2.23
CA TRP A 56 13.12 -11.56 0.94
C TRP A 56 14.35 -12.06 0.16
N ARG A 57 15.46 -12.33 0.86
CA ARG A 57 16.69 -12.87 0.25
C ARG A 57 16.53 -14.27 -0.34
N THR A 58 15.47 -15.00 0.03
CA THR A 58 15.12 -16.28 -0.61
C THR A 58 14.46 -16.09 -1.98
N PHE A 59 13.83 -14.92 -2.22
CA PHE A 59 13.17 -14.61 -3.49
C PHE A 59 14.14 -14.03 -4.51
N THR A 60 15.12 -13.25 -4.06
CA THR A 60 16.05 -12.55 -4.95
C THR A 60 17.37 -12.22 -4.26
N GLN A 61 18.46 -12.23 -5.05
CA GLN A 61 19.77 -11.76 -4.62
C GLN A 61 20.03 -10.28 -4.94
N ARG A 62 19.11 -9.60 -5.64
CA ARG A 62 19.23 -8.17 -5.94
C ARG A 62 19.36 -7.36 -4.63
N PRO A 63 20.14 -6.28 -4.61
CA PRO A 63 20.26 -5.44 -3.43
C PRO A 63 18.91 -4.80 -3.07
N LEU A 64 18.69 -4.55 -1.78
CA LEU A 64 17.61 -3.66 -1.37
C LEU A 64 17.95 -2.24 -1.84
N PRO A 65 16.96 -1.45 -2.30
CA PRO A 65 17.19 -0.07 -2.67
C PRO A 65 17.76 0.74 -1.49
N PRO A 66 18.62 1.75 -1.74
CA PRO A 66 19.09 2.65 -0.69
C PRO A 66 17.90 3.35 0.01
N ALA A 67 18.07 3.69 1.29
CA ALA A 67 17.05 4.44 2.03
C ALA A 67 16.69 5.76 1.31
N GLY A 68 15.40 6.07 1.21
CA GLY A 68 14.88 7.24 0.50
C GLY A 68 14.80 7.10 -1.02
N SER A 69 15.15 5.95 -1.60
CA SER A 69 14.89 5.69 -3.02
C SER A 69 13.47 5.20 -3.26
N CYS A 70 12.90 5.55 -4.40
CA CYS A 70 11.60 5.07 -4.87
C CYS A 70 11.76 4.47 -6.27
N GLY A 71 11.41 3.20 -6.43
CA GLY A 71 11.40 2.50 -7.72
C GLY A 71 10.00 2.24 -8.29
N LEU A 72 8.97 2.37 -7.46
CA LEU A 72 7.57 2.17 -7.82
C LEU A 72 6.66 2.86 -6.80
N MET A 73 5.41 3.12 -7.19
CA MET A 73 4.34 3.59 -6.32
C MET A 73 3.08 2.77 -6.59
N LEU A 74 2.37 2.38 -5.53
CA LEU A 74 1.14 1.58 -5.61
C LEU A 74 -0.09 2.45 -5.31
N SER A 75 -0.91 2.71 -6.31
CA SER A 75 -2.12 3.51 -6.13
C SER A 75 -3.33 2.65 -5.79
N LEU A 76 -4.01 2.99 -4.69
CA LEU A 76 -5.27 2.38 -4.28
C LEU A 76 -6.42 3.33 -4.59
N ALA A 77 -7.35 2.89 -5.43
CA ALA A 77 -8.59 3.62 -5.66
C ALA A 77 -9.51 3.51 -4.44
N LEU A 78 -10.02 4.64 -3.98
CA LEU A 78 -10.91 4.80 -2.83
C LEU A 78 -12.23 5.44 -3.25
N GLU A 79 -13.24 5.30 -2.39
CA GLU A 79 -14.63 5.65 -2.73
C GLU A 79 -14.93 7.16 -2.63
N SER A 80 -14.09 7.92 -1.93
CA SER A 80 -14.30 9.35 -1.74
C SER A 80 -13.01 10.10 -1.42
N ARG A 81 -13.05 11.43 -1.58
CA ARG A 81 -11.97 12.33 -1.13
C ARG A 81 -11.70 12.22 0.38
N ALA A 82 -12.76 12.08 1.18
CA ALA A 82 -12.62 11.87 2.62
C ALA A 82 -11.92 10.54 2.95
N ALA A 83 -12.12 9.49 2.14
CA ALA A 83 -11.39 8.24 2.30
C ALA A 83 -9.90 8.39 1.97
N VAL A 84 -9.56 9.21 0.96
CA VAL A 84 -8.17 9.59 0.64
C VAL A 84 -7.52 10.29 1.84
N ASP A 85 -8.19 11.29 2.42
CA ASP A 85 -7.69 12.01 3.58
C ASP A 85 -7.52 11.08 4.79
N ALA A 86 -8.53 10.25 5.08
CA ALA A 86 -8.49 9.31 6.20
C ALA A 86 -7.35 8.28 6.07
N MET A 87 -7.08 7.76 4.87
CA MET A 87 -5.97 6.85 4.64
C MET A 87 -4.62 7.54 4.88
N ASN A 88 -4.48 8.78 4.42
CA ASN A 88 -3.25 9.55 4.57
C ASN A 88 -3.00 9.91 6.05
N GLU A 89 -4.03 10.33 6.78
CA GLU A 89 -3.98 10.56 8.23
C GLU A 89 -3.64 9.28 9.01
N ALA A 90 -4.25 8.15 8.65
CA ALA A 90 -3.95 6.86 9.25
C ALA A 90 -2.48 6.47 9.04
N ALA A 91 -1.92 6.76 7.87
CA ALA A 91 -0.51 6.49 7.59
C ALA A 91 0.42 7.26 8.55
N ALA A 92 0.21 8.56 8.70
CA ALA A 92 0.99 9.40 9.62
C ALA A 92 0.85 8.95 11.09
N ALA A 93 -0.36 8.56 11.51
CA ALA A 93 -0.63 8.15 12.88
C ALA A 93 -0.01 6.78 13.25
N HIS A 94 0.34 5.94 12.27
CA HIS A 94 0.79 4.57 12.49
C HIS A 94 2.23 4.31 12.03
N GLY A 95 3.07 5.35 12.04
CA GLY A 95 4.52 5.24 11.82
C GLY A 95 4.96 5.33 10.36
N GLY A 96 4.02 5.55 9.43
CA GLY A 96 4.35 5.95 8.06
C GLY A 96 4.46 7.46 7.90
N GLN A 97 4.50 7.91 6.66
CA GLN A 97 4.59 9.32 6.28
C GLN A 97 3.40 9.71 5.40
N ALA A 98 2.71 10.76 5.81
CA ALA A 98 1.69 11.45 5.01
C ALA A 98 2.35 12.46 4.05
N ASP A 99 1.63 12.80 2.97
CA ASP A 99 1.98 13.82 1.98
C ASP A 99 3.47 13.83 1.58
N VAL A 100 4.01 12.65 1.28
CA VAL A 100 5.41 12.48 0.84
C VAL A 100 5.68 13.18 -0.50
N ASN A 101 4.62 13.45 -1.26
CA ASN A 101 4.59 14.35 -2.40
C ASN A 101 3.48 15.40 -2.19
N PRO A 102 3.53 16.55 -2.90
CA PRO A 102 2.45 17.52 -2.87
C PRO A 102 1.11 16.88 -3.25
N MET A 103 0.07 17.18 -2.48
CA MET A 103 -1.31 16.81 -2.79
C MET A 103 -1.70 17.28 -4.19
N GLU A 104 -2.31 16.40 -4.98
CA GLU A 104 -2.84 16.74 -6.29
C GLU A 104 -4.37 16.75 -6.27
N ASP A 105 -4.94 17.90 -6.65
CA ASP A 105 -6.38 18.09 -6.77
C ASP A 105 -6.71 18.72 -8.13
N HIS A 106 -7.25 17.88 -9.02
CA HIS A 106 -7.67 18.27 -10.35
C HIS A 106 -9.20 18.41 -10.46
N GLY A 107 -9.92 18.41 -9.33
CA GLY A 107 -11.38 18.40 -9.28
C GLY A 107 -11.99 17.03 -9.56
N PHE A 108 -11.65 16.41 -10.71
CA PHE A 108 -12.11 15.06 -11.09
C PHE A 108 -11.21 13.93 -10.56
N MET A 109 -10.02 14.28 -10.08
CA MET A 109 -9.04 13.37 -9.50
C MET A 109 -8.46 14.02 -8.26
N TYR A 110 -8.39 13.27 -7.17
CA TYR A 110 -7.81 13.70 -5.91
C TYR A 110 -6.88 12.60 -5.41
N THR A 111 -5.60 12.92 -5.21
CA THR A 111 -4.62 11.96 -4.71
C THR A 111 -3.73 12.55 -3.64
N ARG A 112 -3.40 11.70 -2.66
CA ARG A 112 -2.42 12.00 -1.62
C ARG A 112 -1.49 10.81 -1.46
N ASP A 113 -0.21 11.07 -1.62
CA ASP A 113 0.81 10.03 -1.54
C ASP A 113 1.25 9.84 -0.09
N LEU A 114 1.57 8.59 0.25
CA LEU A 114 2.05 8.20 1.57
C LEU A 114 3.17 7.16 1.43
N ALA A 115 4.05 7.10 2.42
CA ALA A 115 5.03 6.03 2.54
C ALA A 115 4.76 5.20 3.79
N ASP A 116 4.95 3.89 3.69
CA ASP A 116 4.89 3.01 4.85
C ASP A 116 6.15 3.15 5.73
N PRO A 117 6.24 2.46 6.89
CA PRO A 117 7.38 2.57 7.80
C PRO A 117 8.74 2.21 7.18
N ASP A 118 8.77 1.40 6.13
CA ASP A 118 9.97 0.99 5.39
C ASP A 118 10.24 1.85 4.15
N GLY A 119 9.37 2.84 3.87
CA GLY A 119 9.49 3.77 2.75
C GLY A 119 8.87 3.27 1.45
N HIS A 120 8.07 2.20 1.48
CA HIS A 120 7.32 1.76 0.31
C HIS A 120 6.23 2.78 -0.03
N MET A 121 6.21 3.21 -1.29
CA MET A 121 5.35 4.31 -1.73
C MET A 121 3.96 3.83 -2.13
N TRP A 122 2.95 4.51 -1.62
CA TRP A 122 1.53 4.32 -1.90
C TRP A 122 0.88 5.64 -2.30
N ALA A 123 -0.19 5.56 -3.08
CA ALA A 123 -1.04 6.71 -3.38
C ALA A 123 -2.49 6.36 -3.03
N ALA A 124 -3.12 7.19 -2.20
CA ALA A 124 -4.55 7.12 -1.96
C ALA A 124 -5.24 7.97 -3.04
N LEU A 125 -5.99 7.32 -3.94
CA LEU A 125 -6.54 7.93 -5.14
C LEU A 125 -8.06 7.90 -5.11
N TRP A 126 -8.71 9.02 -5.37
CA TRP A 126 -10.12 9.09 -5.73
C TRP A 126 -10.28 9.69 -7.13
N MET A 127 -11.22 9.15 -7.90
CA MET A 127 -11.64 9.69 -9.19
C MET A 127 -13.15 9.88 -9.18
N ASP A 128 -13.61 10.99 -9.78
CA ASP A 128 -15.04 11.24 -9.96
C ASP A 128 -15.64 10.15 -10.86
N PRO A 129 -16.65 9.38 -10.38
CA PRO A 129 -17.32 8.38 -11.19
C PRO A 129 -17.93 8.93 -12.49
N ALA A 130 -18.33 10.20 -12.51
CA ALA A 130 -18.87 10.86 -13.71
C ALA A 130 -17.78 11.21 -14.74
N ALA A 131 -16.52 11.31 -14.31
CA ALA A 131 -15.38 11.56 -15.19
C ALA A 131 -14.75 10.27 -15.73
N MET A 132 -15.09 9.10 -15.16
CA MET A 132 -14.65 7.82 -15.69
C MET A 132 -15.44 7.47 -16.96
N PRO A 133 -14.78 7.19 -18.09
CA PRO A 133 -15.48 6.63 -19.25
C PRO A 133 -16.14 5.32 -18.83
N ALA A 134 -17.41 5.13 -19.20
CA ALA A 134 -18.11 3.87 -18.96
C ALA A 134 -17.23 2.73 -19.50
N SER A 135 -16.76 1.87 -18.60
CA SER A 135 -15.80 0.81 -18.92
C SER A 135 -16.31 -0.01 -20.10
N ALA A 136 -15.58 0.01 -21.22
CA ALA A 136 -15.76 -0.99 -22.27
C ALA A 136 -15.43 -2.35 -21.64
N GLY A 137 -16.45 -3.21 -21.56
CA GLY A 137 -16.35 -4.55 -21.00
C GLY A 137 -15.47 -5.50 -21.80
#